data_AF-A0A5D9CB03-F1
#
_entry.id   AF-A0A5D9CB03-F1
#
_cell.length_a   1.000
_cell.length_b   1.000
_cell.length_c   1.000
_cell.angle_alpha   90.00
_cell.angle_beta   90.00
_cell.angle_gamma   90.00
#
_symmetry.space_group_name_H-M   'P 1'
#
loop_
_entity.id
_entity.type
_entity.pdbx_description
1 polymer ?
#
loop_
_entity_poly.entity_id
_entity_poly.type
_entity_poly.pdbx_seq_one_letter_code
_entity_poly.pdbx_strand_id
1 'polypeptide(L)'
;MKKRRNPPRRAKAHKHPPAAAKATRPGFRSFTPVALRARSDGFTPERQQGFIEALAECGCVEEACQRVGISATAAYALRRRIDAVSFRQAWEAALDYAVRRLSDAVFSRAIKGVSRPIFYKGEQVGERIHYDERLAQFILRYRDPTRYGRFIDKLTAQRPPDAAAVMLNIATDRAMEAAYAMADGESPEDLTPLNGIEPSFPTEEEVQAQIAEQWRRDAEASNSSFAESQRAFAELQAARAKADAELWDEDDVSPDEHRDDAEPASQPLYEPWAPPPPVPSECYTPASSRPRVRLLGGDSP
;
A
#
# COMPACT_ATOMS: atom_id res chain seq x y z
N MET A 1 -47.57 81.67 -2.74
CA MET A 1 -46.57 80.60 -2.52
C MET A 1 -47.19 79.39 -1.84
N LYS A 2 -47.20 78.20 -2.47
CA LYS A 2 -47.24 76.89 -1.78
C LYS A 2 -46.33 75.91 -2.57
N LYS A 3 -45.29 75.41 -1.90
CA LYS A 3 -44.13 74.70 -2.48
C LYS A 3 -44.53 73.33 -3.04
N ARG A 4 -44.15 73.04 -4.29
CA ARG A 4 -44.25 71.70 -4.90
C ARG A 4 -43.27 70.75 -4.17
N ARG A 5 -43.78 69.67 -3.57
CA ARG A 5 -42.93 68.61 -2.99
C ARG A 5 -42.38 67.75 -4.13
N ASN A 6 -41.06 67.73 -4.26
CA ASN A 6 -40.30 66.90 -5.19
C ASN A 6 -40.21 65.46 -4.63
N PRO A 7 -40.37 64.38 -5.40
CA PRO A 7 -40.18 63.03 -4.90
C PRO A 7 -38.69 62.75 -4.61
N PRO A 8 -38.36 61.82 -3.70
CA PRO A 8 -36.98 61.59 -3.29
C PRO A 8 -36.15 61.02 -4.45
N ARG A 9 -34.98 61.64 -4.68
CA ARG A 9 -33.97 61.17 -5.63
C ARG A 9 -33.48 59.78 -5.21
N ARG A 10 -33.64 58.80 -6.11
CA ARG A 10 -33.11 57.43 -6.00
C ARG A 10 -31.59 57.50 -5.87
N ALA A 11 -31.06 57.18 -4.68
CA ALA A 11 -29.62 57.16 -4.43
C ALA A 11 -28.95 56.10 -5.31
N LYS A 12 -27.82 56.45 -5.94
CA LYS A 12 -27.01 55.51 -6.73
C LYS A 12 -26.38 54.51 -5.77
N ALA A 13 -26.53 53.22 -6.07
CA ALA A 13 -25.83 52.16 -5.36
C ALA A 13 -24.32 52.38 -5.46
N HIS A 14 -23.65 52.56 -4.32
CA HIS A 14 -22.20 52.53 -4.26
C HIS A 14 -21.75 51.11 -4.64
N LYS A 15 -21.04 50.99 -5.77
CA LYS A 15 -20.31 49.77 -6.14
C LYS A 15 -19.35 49.45 -4.99
N HIS A 16 -19.64 48.40 -4.22
CA HIS A 16 -18.63 47.83 -3.34
C HIS A 16 -17.44 47.41 -4.20
N PRO A 17 -16.19 47.75 -3.82
CA PRO A 17 -15.02 47.19 -4.48
C PRO A 17 -15.11 45.65 -4.38
N PRO A 18 -14.66 44.90 -5.41
CA PRO A 18 -14.72 43.44 -5.37
C PRO A 18 -14.00 42.97 -4.10
N ALA A 19 -14.72 42.21 -3.27
CA ALA A 19 -14.19 41.66 -2.04
C ALA A 19 -12.85 40.98 -2.34
N ALA A 20 -11.80 41.43 -1.67
CA ALA A 20 -10.46 40.88 -1.79
C ALA A 20 -10.53 39.35 -1.73
N ALA A 21 -9.88 38.70 -2.71
CA ALA A 21 -9.74 37.26 -2.78
C ALA A 21 -9.36 36.72 -1.39
N LYS A 22 -10.23 35.86 -0.83
CA LYS A 22 -9.95 35.20 0.45
C LYS A 22 -8.55 34.61 0.38
N ALA A 23 -7.70 35.00 1.33
CA ALA A 23 -6.36 34.48 1.46
C ALA A 23 -6.40 32.95 1.37
N THR A 24 -5.79 32.43 0.31
CA THR A 24 -5.54 31.00 0.12
C THR A 24 -4.86 30.52 1.39
N ARG A 25 -5.57 29.76 2.23
CA ARG A 25 -4.92 28.98 3.29
C ARG A 25 -3.84 28.17 2.60
N PRO A 26 -2.63 28.02 3.17
CA PRO A 26 -1.61 27.19 2.57
C PRO A 26 -2.01 25.72 2.78
N GLY A 27 -3.05 25.31 2.06
CA GLY A 27 -3.50 23.94 1.92
C GLY A 27 -2.59 23.23 0.93
N PHE A 28 -2.56 21.90 1.08
CA PHE A 28 -1.97 20.90 0.20
C PHE A 28 -1.56 21.45 -1.18
N ARG A 29 -0.25 21.35 -1.51
CA ARG A 29 0.34 21.83 -2.78
C ARG A 29 -0.66 21.64 -3.93
N SER A 30 -1.15 22.75 -4.45
CA SER A 30 -2.25 22.77 -5.42
C SER A 30 -1.88 21.96 -6.65
N PHE A 31 -2.59 20.85 -6.89
CA PHE A 31 -2.48 20.12 -8.15
C PHE A 31 -3.18 20.91 -9.27
N THR A 32 -2.75 20.73 -10.51
CA THR A 32 -3.41 21.37 -11.68
C THR A 32 -4.81 20.78 -11.85
N PRO A 33 -5.88 21.55 -11.60
CA PRO A 33 -7.24 21.04 -11.73
C PRO A 33 -7.58 20.76 -13.18
N VAL A 34 -8.39 19.74 -13.42
CA VAL A 34 -8.79 19.35 -14.78
C VAL A 34 -9.80 20.37 -15.28
N ALA A 35 -9.54 20.93 -16.46
CA ALA A 35 -10.46 21.87 -17.10
C ALA A 35 -11.73 21.13 -17.55
N LEU A 36 -12.85 21.37 -16.86
CA LEU A 36 -14.17 20.96 -17.31
C LEU A 36 -14.92 22.15 -17.90
N ARG A 37 -15.90 21.87 -18.76
CA ARG A 37 -16.83 22.87 -19.27
C ARG A 37 -17.48 23.60 -18.09
N ALA A 38 -17.33 24.92 -18.04
CA ALA A 38 -17.87 25.76 -16.98
C ALA A 38 -19.41 25.66 -16.95
N ARG A 39 -19.93 24.95 -15.94
CA ARG A 39 -21.35 24.89 -15.59
C ARG A 39 -21.46 25.27 -14.12
N SER A 40 -22.51 25.99 -13.72
CA SER A 40 -22.75 26.39 -12.33
C SER A 40 -22.81 25.20 -11.37
N ASP A 41 -23.34 24.07 -11.83
CA ASP A 41 -23.43 22.82 -11.06
C ASP A 41 -22.25 21.86 -11.34
N GLY A 42 -21.27 22.31 -12.12
CA GLY A 42 -20.14 21.50 -12.57
C GLY A 42 -19.12 21.25 -11.48
N PHE A 43 -18.20 20.31 -11.76
CA PHE A 43 -17.06 20.05 -10.90
C PHE A 43 -15.95 21.07 -11.18
N THR A 44 -16.16 22.29 -10.66
CA THR A 44 -15.24 23.42 -10.88
C THR A 44 -13.86 23.14 -10.27
N PRO A 45 -12.81 23.84 -10.71
CA PRO A 45 -11.46 23.74 -10.12
C PRO A 45 -11.44 23.88 -8.60
N GLU A 46 -12.21 24.83 -8.06
CA GLU A 46 -12.31 25.09 -6.62
C GLU A 46 -12.98 23.91 -5.90
N ARG A 47 -14.01 23.31 -6.51
CA ARG A 47 -14.64 22.10 -6.00
C ARG A 47 -13.69 20.90 -6.05
N GLN A 48 -12.87 20.78 -7.09
CA GLN A 48 -11.87 19.69 -7.17
C GLN A 48 -10.83 19.83 -6.05
N GLN A 49 -10.35 21.03 -5.77
CA GLN A 49 -9.43 21.29 -4.65
C GLN A 49 -10.09 20.99 -3.30
N GLY A 50 -11.29 21.53 -3.07
CA GLY A 50 -12.06 21.26 -1.85
C GLY A 50 -12.39 19.78 -1.67
N PHE A 51 -12.57 19.04 -2.76
CA PHE A 51 -12.81 17.60 -2.72
C PHE A 51 -11.57 16.85 -2.24
N ILE A 52 -10.39 17.18 -2.77
CA ILE A 52 -9.13 16.55 -2.35
C ILE A 52 -8.81 16.89 -0.89
N GLU A 53 -9.03 18.14 -0.47
CA GLU A 53 -8.87 18.56 0.93
C GLU A 53 -9.81 17.79 1.86
N ALA A 54 -11.11 17.73 1.52
CA ALA A 54 -12.09 16.96 2.27
C ALA A 54 -11.75 15.47 2.33
N LEU A 55 -11.29 14.89 1.22
CA LEU A 55 -10.89 13.49 1.14
C LEU A 55 -9.68 13.20 2.03
N ALA A 56 -8.69 14.10 2.07
CA ALA A 56 -7.53 13.98 2.94
C ALA A 56 -7.93 14.03 4.43
N GLU A 57 -8.96 14.82 4.76
CA GLU A 57 -9.44 14.92 6.14
C GLU A 57 -10.22 13.69 6.62
N CYS A 58 -11.14 13.16 5.81
CA CYS A 58 -12.08 12.10 6.22
C CYS A 58 -11.71 10.70 5.72
N GLY A 59 -11.01 10.58 4.57
CA GLY A 59 -10.74 9.30 3.92
C GLY A 59 -11.96 8.62 3.28
N CYS A 60 -13.13 9.26 3.29
CA CYS A 60 -14.38 8.73 2.74
C CYS A 60 -14.84 9.56 1.53
N VAL A 61 -14.98 8.91 0.38
CA VAL A 61 -15.36 9.57 -0.89
C VAL A 61 -16.75 10.17 -0.82
N GLU A 62 -17.72 9.45 -0.25
CA GLU A 62 -19.10 9.92 -0.15
C GLU A 62 -19.20 11.18 0.71
N GLU A 63 -18.51 11.19 1.86
CA GLU A 63 -18.47 12.34 2.75
C GLU A 63 -17.77 13.54 2.10
N ALA A 64 -16.64 13.33 1.41
CA ALA A 64 -15.96 14.38 0.66
C ALA A 64 -16.84 14.97 -0.45
N CYS A 65 -17.57 14.11 -1.17
CA CYS A 65 -18.54 14.51 -2.19
C CYS A 65 -19.70 15.35 -1.61
N GLN A 66 -20.24 14.94 -0.45
CA GLN A 66 -21.29 15.70 0.25
C GLN A 66 -20.82 17.10 0.67
N ARG A 67 -19.59 17.22 1.18
CA ARG A 67 -19.01 18.52 1.60
C ARG A 67 -18.85 19.50 0.44
N VAL A 68 -18.59 19.00 -0.76
CA VAL A 68 -18.35 19.83 -1.96
C VAL A 68 -19.61 20.00 -2.83
N GLY A 69 -20.65 19.21 -2.58
CA GLY A 69 -21.90 19.23 -3.34
C GLY A 69 -21.77 18.62 -4.74
N ILE A 70 -20.99 17.53 -4.87
CA ILE A 70 -20.81 16.78 -6.13
C ILE A 70 -21.21 15.32 -5.89
N SER A 71 -21.79 14.65 -6.89
CA SER A 71 -22.10 13.22 -6.77
C SER A 71 -20.84 12.36 -6.83
N ALA A 72 -20.82 11.25 -6.09
CA ALA A 72 -19.73 10.28 -6.17
C ALA A 72 -19.49 9.79 -7.61
N THR A 73 -20.57 9.61 -8.38
CA THR A 73 -20.50 9.24 -9.80
C THR A 73 -19.72 10.24 -10.65
N ALA A 74 -19.89 11.55 -10.41
CA ALA A 74 -19.17 12.59 -11.12
C ALA A 74 -17.68 12.63 -10.73
N ALA A 75 -17.36 12.41 -9.45
CA ALA A 75 -15.99 12.33 -8.96
C ALA A 75 -15.23 11.14 -9.59
N TYR A 76 -15.85 9.95 -9.63
CA TYR A 76 -15.28 8.78 -10.30
C TYR A 76 -15.23 8.95 -11.83
N ALA A 77 -16.21 9.60 -12.44
CA ALA A 77 -16.18 9.89 -13.88
C ALA A 77 -14.99 10.79 -14.24
N LEU A 78 -14.68 11.81 -13.43
CA LEU A 78 -13.50 12.64 -13.62
C LEU A 78 -12.21 11.81 -13.49
N ARG A 79 -12.11 10.96 -12.46
CA ARG A 79 -10.95 10.09 -12.22
C ARG A 79 -10.62 9.17 -13.41
N ARG A 80 -11.63 8.72 -14.16
CA ARG A 80 -11.47 7.84 -15.33
C ARG A 80 -10.95 8.53 -16.58
N ARG A 81 -10.98 9.87 -16.65
CA ARG A 81 -10.54 10.58 -17.85
C ARG A 81 -9.01 10.47 -18.02
N ILE A 82 -8.57 10.54 -19.27
CA ILE A 82 -7.14 10.45 -19.63
C ILE A 82 -6.41 11.73 -19.19
N ASP A 83 -7.07 12.89 -19.32
CA ASP A 83 -6.57 14.22 -18.94
C ASP A 83 -6.46 14.42 -17.41
N ALA A 84 -7.01 13.52 -16.59
CA ALA A 84 -7.12 13.67 -15.14
C ALA A 84 -5.93 13.09 -14.34
N VAL A 85 -4.72 13.09 -14.92
CA VAL A 85 -3.53 12.51 -14.26
C VAL A 85 -3.20 13.21 -12.93
N SER A 86 -3.18 14.54 -12.94
CA SER A 86 -2.92 15.37 -11.75
C SER A 86 -3.95 15.13 -10.64
N PHE A 87 -5.24 15.02 -11.01
CA PHE A 87 -6.33 14.75 -10.09
C PHE A 87 -6.22 13.35 -9.47
N ARG A 88 -5.85 12.33 -10.27
CA ARG A 88 -5.61 10.97 -9.74
C ARG A 88 -4.48 10.96 -8.72
N GLN A 89 -3.36 11.62 -9.01
CA GLN A 89 -2.22 11.69 -8.09
C GLN A 89 -2.61 12.40 -6.79
N ALA A 90 -3.34 13.52 -6.89
CA ALA A 90 -3.83 14.23 -5.73
C ALA A 90 -4.81 13.38 -4.89
N TRP A 91 -5.66 12.59 -5.56
CA TRP A 91 -6.59 11.67 -4.90
C TRP A 91 -5.85 10.59 -4.10
N GLU A 92 -4.88 9.90 -4.71
CA GLU A 92 -4.10 8.87 -4.02
C GLU A 92 -3.32 9.47 -2.85
N ALA A 93 -2.67 10.61 -3.05
CA ALA A 93 -1.94 11.28 -1.97
C ALA A 93 -2.86 11.73 -0.81
N ALA A 94 -4.10 12.12 -1.11
CA ALA A 94 -5.10 12.41 -0.09
C ALA A 94 -5.53 11.15 0.69
N LEU A 95 -5.71 10.02 0.01
CA LEU A 95 -6.01 8.75 0.67
C LEU A 95 -4.84 8.30 1.57
N ASP A 96 -3.60 8.38 1.09
CA ASP A 96 -2.41 8.06 1.87
C ASP A 96 -2.30 8.93 3.13
N TYR A 97 -2.61 10.22 3.00
CA TYR A 97 -2.68 11.14 4.14
C TYR A 97 -3.79 10.73 5.13
N ALA A 98 -4.98 10.42 4.62
CA ALA A 98 -6.11 9.99 5.45
C ALA A 98 -5.83 8.67 6.21
N VAL A 99 -5.10 7.72 5.61
CA VAL A 99 -4.68 6.47 6.27
C VAL A 99 -3.81 6.75 7.49
N ARG A 100 -2.95 7.77 7.42
CA ARG A 100 -2.10 8.17 8.57
C ARG A 100 -2.97 8.64 9.74
N ARG A 101 -3.96 9.49 9.46
CA ARG A 101 -4.92 9.97 10.47
C ARG A 101 -5.82 8.85 11.01
N LEU A 102 -6.26 7.95 10.12
CA LEU A 102 -7.04 6.77 10.50
C LEU A 102 -6.24 5.90 11.46
N SER A 103 -4.94 5.74 11.23
CA SER A 103 -4.04 4.98 12.12
C SER A 103 -4.08 5.56 13.53
N ASP A 104 -3.92 6.88 13.69
CA ASP A 104 -3.98 7.55 15.00
C ASP A 104 -5.34 7.34 15.69
N ALA A 105 -6.45 7.47 14.94
CA ALA A 105 -7.79 7.24 15.46
C ALA A 105 -8.00 5.78 15.90
N VAL A 106 -7.46 4.83 15.13
CA VAL A 106 -7.48 3.40 15.43
C VAL A 106 -6.68 3.08 16.69
N PHE A 107 -5.48 3.66 16.87
CA PHE A 107 -4.72 3.52 18.12
C PHE A 107 -5.48 4.10 19.30
N SER A 108 -6.01 5.31 19.18
CA SER A 108 -6.79 5.92 20.27
C SER A 108 -8.00 5.05 20.62
N ARG A 109 -8.66 4.44 19.64
CA ARG A 109 -9.80 3.54 19.86
C ARG A 109 -9.38 2.23 20.53
N ALA A 110 -8.27 1.63 20.12
CA ALA A 110 -7.77 0.40 20.72
C ALA A 110 -7.34 0.62 22.18
N ILE A 111 -6.72 1.77 22.48
CA ILE A 111 -6.25 2.10 23.84
C ILE A 111 -7.42 2.53 24.75
N LYS A 112 -8.31 3.40 24.27
CA LYS A 112 -9.37 4.00 25.11
C LYS A 112 -10.69 3.23 25.08
N GLY A 113 -10.90 2.37 24.08
CA GLY A 113 -12.19 1.75 23.80
C GLY A 113 -13.18 2.70 23.12
N VAL A 114 -14.38 2.18 22.81
CA VAL A 114 -15.51 2.93 22.23
C VAL A 114 -16.67 2.93 23.23
N SER A 115 -17.23 4.10 23.56
CA SER A 115 -18.46 4.17 24.35
C SER A 115 -19.64 3.61 23.55
N ARG A 116 -20.34 2.62 24.12
CA ARG A 116 -21.58 2.08 23.59
C ARG A 116 -22.72 2.39 24.56
N PRO A 117 -23.80 3.05 24.10
CA PRO A 117 -24.96 3.31 24.93
C PRO A 117 -25.66 2.00 25.30
N ILE A 118 -26.07 1.87 26.56
CA ILE A 118 -26.90 0.77 27.04
C ILE A 118 -28.34 1.28 27.10
N PHE A 119 -29.20 0.65 26.31
CA PHE A 119 -30.64 0.90 26.32
C PHE A 119 -31.36 -0.16 27.13
N TYR A 120 -32.30 0.27 27.96
CA TYR A 120 -33.23 -0.61 28.66
C TYR A 120 -34.64 -0.04 28.52
N LYS A 121 -35.59 -0.86 28.06
CA LYS A 121 -36.98 -0.46 27.79
C LYS A 121 -37.12 0.79 26.88
N GLY A 122 -36.19 1.00 25.95
CA GLY A 122 -36.22 2.12 25.00
C GLY A 122 -35.61 3.42 25.52
N GLU A 123 -35.17 3.47 26.78
CA GLU A 123 -34.45 4.62 27.35
C GLU A 123 -32.95 4.30 27.47
N GLN A 124 -32.10 5.30 27.22
CA GLN A 124 -30.66 5.18 27.44
C GLN A 124 -30.38 5.25 28.93
N VAL A 125 -30.01 4.12 29.53
CA VAL A 125 -29.81 3.99 30.98
C VAL A 125 -28.35 4.19 31.38
N GLY A 126 -27.41 4.04 30.44
CA GLY A 126 -26.00 4.32 30.70
C GLY A 126 -25.11 4.15 29.48
N GLU A 127 -23.81 4.16 29.73
CA GLU A 127 -22.77 3.96 28.73
C GLU A 127 -21.78 2.90 29.22
N ARG A 128 -21.38 2.00 28.32
CA ARG A 128 -20.31 1.03 28.56
C ARG A 128 -19.20 1.23 27.55
N ILE A 129 -17.97 1.32 28.05
CA ILE A 129 -16.78 1.31 27.21
C ILE A 129 -16.56 -0.12 26.71
N HIS A 130 -16.51 -0.29 25.39
CA HIS A 130 -16.22 -1.54 24.71
C HIS A 130 -14.84 -1.48 24.08
N TYR A 131 -13.98 -2.43 24.44
CA TYR A 131 -12.66 -2.61 23.86
C TYR A 131 -12.74 -3.66 22.75
N ASP A 132 -12.25 -3.32 21.56
CA ASP A 132 -12.19 -4.25 20.44
C ASP A 132 -10.85 -4.99 20.49
N GLU A 133 -10.87 -6.20 21.06
CA GLU A 133 -9.68 -7.06 21.21
C GLU A 133 -9.10 -7.46 19.85
N ARG A 134 -9.95 -7.62 18.82
CA ARG A 134 -9.50 -7.95 17.46
C ARG A 134 -8.76 -6.78 16.84
N LEU A 135 -9.25 -5.56 17.06
CA LEU A 135 -8.54 -4.35 16.64
C LEU A 135 -7.18 -4.23 17.33
N ALA A 136 -7.12 -4.46 18.64
CA ALA A 136 -5.86 -4.44 19.38
C ALA A 136 -4.88 -5.50 18.87
N GLN A 137 -5.34 -6.74 18.69
CA GLN A 137 -4.53 -7.83 18.17
C GLN A 137 -4.05 -7.57 16.73
N PHE A 138 -4.90 -7.00 15.87
CA PHE A 138 -4.52 -6.59 14.53
C PHE A 138 -3.40 -5.55 14.55
N ILE A 139 -3.53 -4.50 15.36
CA ILE A 139 -2.49 -3.47 15.49
C ILE A 139 -1.17 -4.07 15.96
N LEU A 140 -1.18 -4.91 16.99
CA LEU A 140 0.01 -5.54 17.55
C LEU A 140 0.69 -6.47 16.53
N ARG A 141 -0.08 -7.28 15.80
CA ARG A 141 0.43 -8.18 14.75
C ARG A 141 1.21 -7.46 13.66
N TYR A 142 0.78 -6.26 13.27
CA TYR A 142 1.42 -5.51 12.19
C TYR A 142 2.56 -4.60 12.67
N ARG A 143 2.50 -4.08 13.90
CA ARG A 143 3.53 -3.17 14.43
C ARG A 143 4.67 -3.87 15.15
N ASP A 144 4.40 -5.00 15.80
CA ASP A 144 5.39 -5.84 16.45
C ASP A 144 5.20 -7.29 16.00
N PRO A 145 5.49 -7.58 14.71
CA PRO A 145 5.36 -8.91 14.15
C PRO A 145 6.35 -9.90 14.77
N THR A 146 7.43 -9.42 15.39
CA THR A 146 8.42 -10.22 16.12
C THR A 146 7.86 -10.82 17.41
N ARG A 147 6.96 -10.12 18.11
CA ARG A 147 6.35 -10.63 19.35
C ARG A 147 4.91 -11.12 19.20
N TYR A 148 4.19 -10.65 18.19
CA TYR A 148 2.76 -10.98 18.03
C TYR A 148 2.41 -11.47 16.63
N GLY A 149 3.40 -11.66 15.75
CA GLY A 149 3.17 -12.05 14.36
C GLY A 149 2.61 -13.47 14.19
N ARG A 150 2.26 -13.77 12.95
CA ARG A 150 1.64 -15.06 12.56
C ARG A 150 2.52 -16.28 12.84
N PHE A 151 3.83 -16.12 13.04
CA PHE A 151 4.73 -17.22 13.40
C PHE A 151 4.34 -17.83 14.75
N ILE A 152 3.78 -17.04 15.69
CA ILE A 152 3.29 -17.55 16.97
C ILE A 152 2.12 -18.51 16.79
N ASP A 153 1.25 -18.28 15.81
CA ASP A 153 0.16 -19.22 15.51
C ASP A 153 0.69 -20.58 15.03
N LYS A 154 1.95 -20.63 14.56
CA LYS A 154 2.63 -21.86 14.14
C LYS A 154 3.50 -22.48 15.23
N LEU A 155 3.72 -21.78 16.35
CA LEU A 155 4.31 -22.33 17.56
C LEU A 155 3.28 -23.28 18.20
N THR A 156 2.98 -24.36 17.49
CA THR A 156 2.31 -25.52 18.05
C THR A 156 3.32 -26.09 19.03
N ALA A 157 2.95 -26.18 20.31
CA ALA A 157 3.79 -26.84 21.31
C ALA A 157 4.21 -28.21 20.74
N GLN A 158 5.48 -28.34 20.35
CA GLN A 158 5.98 -29.58 19.77
C GLN A 158 6.04 -30.60 20.90
N ARG A 159 4.97 -31.37 21.04
CA ARG A 159 5.04 -32.63 21.79
C ARG A 159 5.64 -33.65 20.83
N PRO A 160 6.77 -34.30 21.15
CA PRO A 160 7.20 -35.46 20.39
C PRO A 160 6.01 -36.42 20.27
N PRO A 161 5.72 -37.01 19.09
CA PRO A 161 4.55 -37.87 18.89
C PRO A 161 4.50 -39.02 19.92
N ASP A 162 5.68 -39.48 20.34
CA ASP A 162 5.83 -40.58 21.30
C ASP A 162 5.88 -40.10 22.76
N ALA A 163 5.90 -38.79 23.03
CA ALA A 163 6.01 -38.27 24.39
C ALA A 163 4.85 -38.72 25.28
N ALA A 164 3.63 -38.86 24.74
CA ALA A 164 2.50 -39.38 25.49
C ALA A 164 2.67 -40.88 25.83
N ALA A 165 3.19 -41.67 24.90
CA ALA A 165 3.43 -43.10 25.09
C ALA A 165 4.61 -43.36 26.05
N VAL A 166 5.69 -42.59 25.93
CA VAL A 166 6.85 -42.63 26.83
C VAL A 166 6.43 -42.26 28.26
N MET A 167 5.66 -41.18 28.42
CA MET A 167 5.15 -40.78 29.74
C MET A 167 4.19 -41.81 30.34
N LEU A 168 3.35 -42.45 29.51
CA LEU A 168 2.48 -43.54 29.96
C LEU A 168 3.32 -44.72 30.47
N ASN A 169 4.32 -45.16 29.71
CA ASN A 169 5.18 -46.28 30.09
C ASN A 169 5.88 -46.01 31.43
N ILE A 170 6.47 -44.82 31.60
CA ILE A 170 7.12 -44.40 32.84
C ILE A 170 6.11 -44.37 34.00
N ALA A 171 4.88 -43.90 33.77
CA ALA A 171 3.84 -43.89 34.78
C ALA A 171 3.41 -45.30 35.21
N THR A 172 3.24 -46.23 34.26
CA THR A 172 2.92 -47.62 34.56
C THR A 172 4.04 -48.32 35.32
N ASP A 173 5.30 -48.09 34.94
CA ASP A 173 6.45 -48.74 35.60
C ASP A 173 6.56 -48.30 37.07
N ARG A 174 6.47 -46.98 37.32
CA ARG A 174 6.43 -46.43 38.69
C ARG A 174 5.23 -46.94 39.50
N ALA A 175 4.06 -47.06 38.88
CA ALA A 175 2.87 -47.56 39.56
C ALA A 175 3.03 -49.05 39.93
N MET A 176 3.68 -49.84 39.08
CA MET A 176 3.98 -51.25 39.36
C MET A 176 5.02 -51.39 40.46
N GLU A 177 6.12 -50.63 40.41
CA GLU A 177 7.13 -50.60 41.47
C GLU A 177 6.54 -50.19 42.82
N ALA A 178 5.70 -49.15 42.85
CA ALA A 178 5.00 -48.75 44.06
C ALA A 178 4.06 -49.85 44.57
N ALA A 179 3.36 -50.56 43.68
CA ALA A 179 2.49 -51.68 44.06
C ALA A 179 3.27 -52.86 44.65
N TYR A 180 4.46 -53.18 44.10
CA TYR A 180 5.32 -54.23 44.65
C TYR A 180 5.92 -53.84 45.99
N ALA A 181 6.44 -52.61 46.13
CA ALA A 181 6.95 -52.11 47.42
C ALA A 181 5.87 -52.19 48.51
N MET A 182 4.64 -51.76 48.21
CA MET A 182 3.51 -51.89 49.14
C MET A 182 3.19 -53.34 49.51
N ALA A 183 3.33 -54.28 48.57
CA ALA A 183 3.08 -55.71 48.81
C ALA A 183 4.13 -56.34 49.74
N ASP A 184 5.38 -55.89 49.64
CA ASP A 184 6.49 -56.33 50.49
C ASP A 184 6.55 -55.60 51.85
N GLY A 185 5.60 -54.68 52.11
CA GLY A 185 5.52 -53.91 53.34
C GLY A 185 6.49 -52.73 53.39
N GLU A 186 7.11 -52.40 52.26
CA GLU A 186 7.99 -51.26 52.07
C GLU A 186 7.19 -50.01 51.66
N SER A 187 7.68 -48.82 52.04
CA SER A 187 7.06 -47.58 51.60
C SER A 187 7.57 -47.25 50.19
N PRO A 188 6.68 -46.96 49.21
CA PRO A 188 7.11 -46.54 47.89
C PRO A 188 8.01 -45.31 47.97
N GLU A 189 9.16 -45.35 47.30
CA GLU A 189 10.17 -44.28 47.39
C GLU A 189 9.75 -42.99 46.67
N ASP A 190 8.88 -43.08 45.64
CA ASP A 190 8.54 -41.93 44.79
C ASP A 190 7.04 -41.87 44.41
N LEU A 191 6.23 -41.18 45.21
CA LEU A 191 4.81 -40.88 44.92
C LEU A 191 4.62 -39.53 44.22
N THR A 192 5.70 -38.90 43.75
CA THR A 192 5.62 -37.60 43.09
C THR A 192 4.90 -37.74 41.75
N PRO A 193 3.85 -36.93 41.49
CA PRO A 193 3.20 -36.95 40.19
C PRO A 193 4.22 -36.61 39.10
N LEU A 194 4.17 -37.34 37.99
CA LEU A 194 4.95 -37.03 36.80
C LEU A 194 4.51 -35.66 36.27
N ASN A 195 5.18 -34.60 36.70
CA ASN A 195 5.06 -33.29 36.06
C ASN A 195 5.68 -33.44 34.67
N GLY A 196 4.80 -33.52 33.67
CA GLY A 196 5.20 -33.74 32.29
C GLY A 196 6.16 -32.65 31.81
N ILE A 197 7.09 -33.03 30.95
CA ILE A 197 7.94 -32.14 30.15
C ILE A 197 7.06 -30.97 29.69
N GLU A 198 7.24 -29.81 30.31
CA GLU A 198 6.42 -28.64 29.99
C GLU A 198 6.61 -28.30 28.52
N PRO A 199 5.59 -27.74 27.84
CA PRO A 199 5.80 -27.18 26.51
C PRO A 199 6.92 -26.15 26.60
N SER A 200 8.10 -26.48 26.07
CA SER A 200 9.18 -25.51 25.93
C SER A 200 8.74 -24.49 24.89
N PHE A 201 8.47 -23.27 25.34
CA PHE A 201 8.32 -22.14 24.43
C PHE A 201 9.73 -21.76 23.96
N PRO A 202 9.97 -21.63 22.65
CA PRO A 202 11.28 -21.23 22.18
C PRO A 202 11.65 -19.87 22.78
N THR A 203 12.89 -19.76 23.25
CA THR A 203 13.39 -18.53 23.87
C THR A 203 13.46 -17.40 22.83
N GLU A 204 13.50 -16.14 23.29
CA GLU A 204 13.60 -14.99 22.39
C GLU A 204 14.83 -15.09 21.47
N GLU A 205 15.94 -15.65 21.97
CA GLU A 205 17.16 -15.92 21.21
C GLU A 205 16.97 -16.97 20.11
N GLU A 206 16.25 -18.06 20.41
CA GLU A 206 15.94 -19.12 19.44
C GLU A 206 15.03 -18.63 18.32
N VAL A 207 14.01 -17.83 18.66
CA VAL A 207 13.13 -17.20 17.68
C VAL A 207 13.92 -16.24 16.79
N GLN A 208 14.83 -15.44 17.36
CA GLN A 208 15.71 -14.56 16.60
C GLN A 208 16.65 -15.34 15.67
N ALA A 209 17.22 -16.46 16.13
CA ALA A 209 18.08 -17.31 15.32
C ALA A 209 17.32 -17.92 14.12
N GLN A 210 16.09 -18.40 14.35
CA GLN A 210 15.22 -18.93 13.29
C GLN A 210 14.87 -17.87 12.25
N ILE A 211 14.52 -16.66 12.71
CA ILE A 211 14.27 -15.51 11.83
C ILE A 211 15.53 -15.22 11.01
N ALA A 212 16.70 -15.07 11.65
CA ALA A 212 17.96 -14.78 10.94
C ALA A 212 18.35 -15.87 9.92
N GLU A 213 18.04 -17.14 10.20
CA GLU A 213 18.24 -18.24 9.26
C GLU A 213 17.25 -18.19 8.09
N GLN A 214 15.99 -17.82 8.35
CA GLN A 214 14.99 -17.63 7.30
C GLN A 214 15.34 -16.45 6.39
N TRP A 215 15.78 -15.32 6.96
CA TRP A 215 16.28 -14.18 6.18
C TRP A 215 17.50 -14.54 5.34
N ARG A 216 18.41 -15.39 5.85
CA ARG A 216 19.53 -15.91 5.06
C ARG A 216 19.05 -16.76 3.87
N ARG A 217 18.12 -17.69 4.10
CA ARG A 217 17.53 -18.49 3.01
C ARG A 217 16.85 -17.62 1.96
N ASP A 218 16.07 -16.63 2.38
CA ASP A 218 15.37 -15.73 1.46
C ASP A 218 16.36 -14.82 0.70
N ALA A 219 17.45 -14.39 1.35
CA ALA A 219 18.52 -13.63 0.72
C ALA A 219 19.32 -14.50 -0.28
N GLU A 220 19.63 -15.74 0.06
CA GLU A 220 20.27 -16.71 -0.84
C GLU A 220 19.38 -17.03 -2.04
N ALA A 221 18.08 -17.23 -1.83
CA ALA A 221 17.11 -17.43 -2.90
C ALA A 221 17.01 -16.20 -3.81
N SER A 222 16.98 -14.99 -3.22
CA SER A 222 16.97 -13.73 -3.98
C SER A 222 18.27 -13.54 -4.75
N ASN A 223 19.42 -13.84 -4.16
CA ASN A 223 20.73 -13.73 -4.80
C ASN A 223 20.89 -14.77 -5.93
N SER A 224 20.37 -15.98 -5.74
CA SER A 224 20.33 -17.01 -6.79
C SER A 224 19.44 -16.58 -7.95
N SER A 225 18.24 -16.07 -7.68
CA SER A 225 17.33 -15.56 -8.70
C SER A 225 17.92 -14.36 -9.46
N PHE A 226 18.63 -13.47 -8.75
CA PHE A 226 19.34 -12.35 -9.37
C PHE A 226 20.52 -12.82 -10.24
N ALA A 227 21.30 -13.81 -9.78
CA ALA A 227 22.37 -14.41 -10.56
C ALA A 227 21.86 -15.13 -11.82
N GLU A 228 20.73 -15.83 -11.74
CA GLU A 228 20.05 -16.42 -12.89
C GLU A 228 19.61 -15.34 -13.91
N SER A 229 19.06 -14.23 -13.41
CA SER A 229 18.66 -13.10 -14.26
C SER A 229 19.86 -12.46 -14.96
N GLN A 230 20.99 -12.31 -14.28
CA GLN A 230 22.23 -11.79 -14.89
C GLN A 230 22.79 -12.73 -15.96
N ARG A 231 22.75 -14.05 -15.73
CA ARG A 231 23.17 -15.05 -16.73
C ARG A 231 22.30 -14.97 -17.98
N ALA A 232 20.98 -14.93 -17.81
CA ALA A 232 20.04 -14.78 -18.91
C ALA A 232 20.28 -13.48 -19.71
N PHE A 233 20.57 -12.38 -19.02
CA PHE A 233 20.89 -11.11 -19.67
C PHE A 233 22.22 -11.15 -20.42
N ALA A 234 23.26 -11.76 -19.85
CA ALA A 234 24.54 -11.95 -20.51
C ALA A 234 24.42 -12.84 -21.76
N GLU A 235 23.59 -13.87 -21.71
CA GLU A 235 23.28 -14.73 -22.85
C GLU A 235 22.58 -13.94 -23.97
N LEU A 236 21.61 -13.09 -23.63
CA LEU A 236 20.97 -12.19 -24.59
C LEU A 236 21.96 -11.18 -25.20
N GLN A 237 22.88 -10.63 -24.41
CA GLN A 237 23.92 -9.73 -24.91
C GLN A 237 24.89 -10.47 -25.85
N ALA A 238 25.29 -11.69 -25.52
CA ALA A 238 26.15 -12.50 -26.38
C ALA A 238 25.44 -12.88 -27.69
N ALA A 239 24.15 -13.24 -27.62
CA ALA A 239 23.34 -13.51 -28.81
C ALA A 239 23.20 -12.25 -29.69
N ARG A 240 23.02 -11.08 -29.08
CA ARG A 240 22.97 -9.80 -29.80
C ARG A 240 24.32 -9.45 -30.42
N ALA A 241 25.43 -9.59 -29.71
CA ALA A 241 26.76 -9.35 -30.25
C ALA A 241 27.09 -10.30 -31.41
N LYS A 242 26.63 -11.55 -31.33
CA LYS A 242 26.74 -12.52 -32.43
C LYS A 242 25.88 -12.12 -33.63
N ALA A 243 24.63 -11.70 -33.40
CA ALA A 243 23.75 -11.24 -34.46
C ALA A 243 24.26 -9.94 -35.11
N ASP A 244 24.80 -9.02 -34.32
CA ASP A 244 25.46 -7.81 -34.84
C ASP A 244 26.69 -8.22 -35.67
N ALA A 245 27.54 -9.15 -35.19
CA ALA A 245 28.68 -9.64 -35.97
C ALA A 245 28.27 -10.34 -37.30
N GLU A 246 27.18 -11.10 -37.32
CA GLU A 246 26.62 -11.70 -38.54
C GLU A 246 25.96 -10.65 -39.46
N LEU A 247 25.46 -9.54 -38.93
CA LEU A 247 24.82 -8.46 -39.68
C LEU A 247 25.83 -7.57 -40.43
N TRP A 248 27.10 -7.54 -40.01
CA TRP A 248 28.16 -6.74 -40.64
C TRP A 248 28.99 -7.51 -41.70
N ASP A 249 28.63 -8.76 -42.04
CA ASP A 249 29.27 -9.53 -43.12
C ASP A 249 28.61 -9.29 -44.51
N GLU A 250 27.55 -8.48 -44.61
CA GLU A 250 26.90 -8.10 -45.87
C GLU A 250 26.77 -6.57 -46.02
N ASP A 251 27.87 -5.88 -46.35
CA ASP A 251 27.83 -4.60 -47.07
C ASP A 251 29.21 -4.31 -47.71
N ASP A 252 29.43 -4.88 -48.90
CA ASP A 252 30.45 -4.41 -49.85
C ASP A 252 30.03 -3.03 -50.38
N VAL A 253 30.41 -1.95 -49.69
CA VAL A 253 30.36 -0.59 -50.24
C VAL A 253 31.77 -0.08 -50.47
N SER A 254 32.17 -0.13 -51.74
CA SER A 254 33.39 0.43 -52.31
C SER A 254 33.51 1.94 -51.99
N PRO A 255 34.64 2.42 -51.43
CA PRO A 255 34.84 3.84 -51.20
C PRO A 255 35.31 4.51 -52.51
N ASP A 256 34.45 5.33 -53.11
CA ASP A 256 34.84 6.23 -54.20
C ASP A 256 35.33 7.57 -53.63
N GLU A 257 36.42 8.06 -54.21
CA GLU A 257 37.17 9.24 -53.79
C GLU A 257 36.36 10.52 -54.04
N HIS A 258 36.26 11.42 -53.05
CA HIS A 258 36.38 12.84 -53.34
C HIS A 258 36.94 13.64 -52.17
N ARG A 259 37.88 14.47 -52.58
CA ARG A 259 38.89 15.25 -51.87
C ARG A 259 38.35 16.60 -51.41
N ASP A 260 39.10 17.19 -50.49
CA ASP A 260 39.36 18.63 -50.28
C ASP A 260 38.60 19.42 -49.18
N ASP A 261 39.44 20.04 -48.35
CA ASP A 261 39.31 21.29 -47.58
C ASP A 261 38.54 21.33 -46.24
N ALA A 262 39.27 21.32 -45.11
CA ALA A 262 39.08 22.25 -43.96
C ALA A 262 40.10 22.02 -42.82
N GLU A 263 40.52 23.12 -42.16
CA GLU A 263 41.46 23.26 -41.04
C GLU A 263 41.40 22.22 -39.89
N PRO A 264 42.50 22.00 -39.14
CA PRO A 264 42.47 21.17 -37.94
C PRO A 264 41.75 21.92 -36.81
N ALA A 265 40.42 21.78 -36.75
CA ALA A 265 39.64 22.24 -35.61
C ALA A 265 40.05 21.46 -34.36
N SER A 266 40.57 22.21 -33.40
CA SER A 266 40.85 21.87 -32.00
C SER A 266 39.93 20.77 -31.44
N GLN A 267 40.53 19.77 -30.79
CA GLN A 267 39.80 18.73 -30.06
C GLN A 267 38.70 19.36 -29.19
N PRO A 268 37.42 18.93 -29.28
CA PRO A 268 36.40 19.44 -28.39
C PRO A 268 36.73 18.98 -26.97
N LEU A 269 36.77 19.94 -26.05
CA LEU A 269 36.75 19.69 -24.61
C LEU A 269 35.58 18.74 -24.31
N TYR A 270 35.90 17.57 -23.77
CA TYR A 270 34.92 16.63 -23.26
C TYR A 270 34.10 17.33 -22.16
N GLU A 271 32.87 17.73 -22.46
CA GLU A 271 31.92 18.12 -21.43
C GLU A 271 31.38 16.86 -20.75
N PRO A 272 31.43 16.76 -19.40
CA PRO A 272 30.87 15.62 -18.69
C PRO A 272 29.38 15.52 -18.97
N TRP A 273 28.93 14.30 -19.31
CA TRP A 273 27.54 13.97 -19.64
C TRP A 273 26.54 14.60 -18.65
N ALA A 274 25.56 15.34 -19.20
CA ALA A 274 24.36 15.74 -18.49
C ALA A 274 23.16 14.90 -18.99
N PRO A 275 22.28 14.40 -18.09
CA PRO A 275 21.14 13.59 -18.49
C PRO A 275 20.16 14.39 -19.36
N PRO A 276 19.51 13.75 -20.36
CA PRO A 276 18.65 14.45 -21.30
C PRO A 276 17.40 15.01 -20.60
N PRO A 277 16.88 16.16 -21.06
CA PRO A 277 15.62 16.70 -20.55
C PRO A 277 14.45 15.75 -20.89
N PRO A 278 13.42 15.68 -20.04
CA PRO A 278 12.29 14.79 -20.26
C PRO A 278 11.55 15.14 -21.56
N VAL A 279 11.25 14.10 -22.35
CA VAL A 279 10.52 14.22 -23.62
C VAL A 279 9.09 14.73 -23.42
N PRO A 280 8.60 15.68 -24.24
CA PRO A 280 7.21 16.09 -24.23
C PRO A 280 6.31 14.95 -24.73
N SER A 281 5.15 14.82 -24.08
CA SER A 281 4.20 13.70 -24.16
C SER A 281 3.37 13.61 -25.45
N GLU A 282 3.92 13.99 -26.59
CA GLU A 282 3.25 13.90 -27.89
C GLU A 282 3.98 12.89 -28.78
N CYS A 283 3.70 11.60 -28.57
CA CYS A 283 3.72 10.53 -29.58
C CYS A 283 3.58 9.17 -28.88
N TYR A 284 2.38 8.83 -28.43
CA TYR A 284 2.02 7.42 -28.21
C TYR A 284 0.66 7.15 -28.84
N THR A 285 0.68 6.79 -30.12
CA THR A 285 -0.41 6.07 -30.77
C THR A 285 -0.33 4.60 -30.34
N PRO A 286 -1.35 4.03 -29.66
CA PRO A 286 -1.37 2.60 -29.44
C PRO A 286 -1.87 1.91 -30.71
N ALA A 287 -0.94 1.48 -31.57
CA ALA A 287 -1.22 0.48 -32.58
C ALA A 287 -1.51 -0.85 -31.86
N SER A 288 -2.78 -1.12 -31.65
CA SER A 288 -3.30 -2.44 -31.25
C SER A 288 -2.98 -3.45 -32.35
N SER A 289 -1.94 -4.26 -32.14
CA SER A 289 -1.78 -5.55 -32.83
C SER A 289 -1.47 -6.62 -31.80
N ARG A 290 -2.51 -7.29 -31.29
CA ARG A 290 -2.37 -8.62 -30.70
C ARG A 290 -2.67 -9.65 -31.81
N PRO A 291 -1.90 -10.75 -31.90
CA PRO A 291 -2.22 -11.82 -32.84
C PRO A 291 -3.55 -12.49 -32.46
N ARG A 292 -4.45 -12.62 -33.46
CA ARG A 292 -5.69 -13.39 -33.38
C ARG A 292 -5.36 -14.88 -33.17
N VAL A 293 -5.73 -15.43 -32.01
CA VAL A 293 -5.87 -16.88 -31.84
C VAL A 293 -7.23 -17.28 -32.44
N ARG A 294 -7.16 -18.08 -33.51
CA ARG A 294 -8.30 -18.60 -34.26
C ARG A 294 -8.70 -19.93 -33.62
N LEU A 295 -9.78 -19.97 -32.83
CA LEU A 295 -10.44 -21.24 -32.51
C LEU A 295 -11.55 -21.45 -33.53
N LEU A 296 -11.29 -22.37 -34.45
CA LEU A 296 -12.24 -22.88 -35.42
C LEU A 296 -13.08 -23.99 -34.77
N GLY A 297 -14.41 -23.85 -34.89
CA GLY A 297 -15.30 -24.94 -35.27
C GLY A 297 -15.88 -25.81 -34.16
N GLY A 298 -17.21 -25.82 -34.06
CA GLY A 298 -17.96 -26.79 -33.27
C GLY A 298 -19.45 -26.47 -33.22
N ASP A 299 -20.09 -26.58 -34.38
CA ASP A 299 -21.51 -26.31 -34.66
C ASP A 299 -22.52 -27.22 -33.94
N SER A 300 -23.64 -26.58 -33.55
CA SER A 300 -25.05 -27.03 -33.68
C SER A 300 -25.59 -28.27 -32.91
N PRO A 301 -26.93 -28.43 -32.81
CA PRO A 301 -28.04 -27.49 -33.09
C PRO A 301 -28.81 -27.03 -31.83
#